data_AF-A0AAN9RDN4-F1
#
_entry.id   AF-A0AAN9RDN4-F1
#
_cell.length_a   1.000
_cell.length_b   1.000
_cell.length_c   1.000
_cell.angle_alpha   90.00
_cell.angle_beta   90.00
_cell.angle_gamma   90.00
#
_symmetry.space_group_name_H-M   'P 1'
#
loop_
_entity.id
_entity.type
_entity.pdbx_description
1 polymer ?
#
loop_
_entity_poly.entity_id
_entity_poly.type
_entity_poly.pdbx_seq_one_letter_code
_entity_poly.pdbx_strand_id
1 'polypeptide(L)'
;MGRGKSKGKPTGRRQFSTPEDLIAGTSTRPRTFKQKEAEHEEEVSEEASGDESEEESQDETTKTKGIQGVIEIENPNLVKPKNLKARDLDVGKITELSRREREEIEKQRAHERYMRLQEQGKTEQARKDLERLALIRQQRAEDAKMREEEKSAKEQKKAEARKEFGAAEAGNVLAPEANGKMIVVVQ
;
A
#
# COMPACT_ATOMS: atom_id res chain seq x y z
N MET A 1 41.70 -31.30 8.15
CA MET A 1 40.78 -30.82 7.09
C MET A 1 40.62 -29.31 7.22
N GLY A 2 41.36 -28.52 6.44
CA GLY A 2 41.33 -27.07 6.51
C GLY A 2 40.02 -26.51 5.94
N ARG A 3 39.20 -25.87 6.76
CA ARG A 3 38.00 -25.17 6.29
C ARG A 3 38.43 -23.81 5.73
N GLY A 4 38.47 -23.70 4.41
CA GLY A 4 38.76 -22.46 3.71
C GLY A 4 37.77 -21.35 4.09
N LYS A 5 38.28 -20.14 4.32
CA LYS A 5 37.48 -18.96 4.66
C LYS A 5 36.95 -18.32 3.37
N SER A 6 35.78 -18.75 2.91
CA SER A 6 35.12 -18.15 1.76
C SER A 6 34.66 -16.72 2.10
N LYS A 7 35.35 -15.71 1.58
CA LYS A 7 34.85 -14.33 1.58
C LYS A 7 33.76 -14.25 0.50
N GLY A 8 32.49 -14.21 0.92
CA GLY A 8 31.38 -13.95 0.01
C GLY A 8 31.63 -12.63 -0.72
N LYS A 9 31.57 -12.64 -2.05
CA LYS A 9 31.64 -11.38 -2.82
C LYS A 9 30.47 -10.49 -2.38
N PRO A 10 30.65 -9.16 -2.28
CA PRO A 10 29.52 -8.27 -2.07
C PRO A 10 28.61 -8.43 -3.28
N THR A 11 27.51 -9.17 -3.11
CA THR A 11 26.45 -9.24 -4.10
C THR A 11 25.92 -7.83 -4.23
N GLY A 12 26.33 -7.14 -5.30
CA GLY A 12 25.91 -5.77 -5.58
C GLY A 12 24.40 -5.68 -5.44
N ARG A 13 23.92 -4.72 -4.65
CA ARG A 13 22.49 -4.47 -4.51
C ARG A 13 21.92 -4.24 -5.91
N ARG A 14 21.03 -5.12 -6.35
CA ARG A 14 20.29 -4.94 -7.60
C ARG A 14 19.33 -3.78 -7.38
N GLN A 15 19.57 -2.67 -8.06
CA GLN A 15 18.64 -1.55 -8.10
C GLN A 15 17.54 -1.93 -9.09
N PHE A 16 16.33 -2.16 -8.58
CA PHE A 16 15.15 -2.30 -9.41
C PHE A 16 14.51 -0.92 -9.50
N SER A 17 14.10 -0.51 -10.70
CA SER A 17 13.30 0.70 -10.88
C SER A 17 12.04 0.59 -10.04
N THR A 18 11.80 1.54 -9.14
CA THR A 18 10.55 1.61 -8.39
C THR A 18 9.42 2.07 -9.32
N PRO A 19 8.14 1.80 -9.00
CA PRO A 19 7.03 2.32 -9.78
C PRO A 19 7.04 3.85 -9.87
N GLU A 20 7.46 4.55 -8.82
CA GLU A 20 7.63 6.00 -8.82
C GLU A 20 8.71 6.46 -9.82
N ASP A 21 9.84 5.73 -9.91
CA ASP A 21 10.91 6.03 -10.89
C ASP A 21 10.50 5.75 -12.34
N LEU A 22 9.57 4.80 -12.55
CA LEU A 22 9.02 4.51 -13.87
C LEU A 22 8.10 5.65 -14.34
N ILE A 23 7.24 6.15 -13.45
CA ILE A 23 6.34 7.29 -13.72
C ILE A 23 7.16 8.58 -13.92
N ALA A 24 8.17 8.81 -13.08
CA ALA A 24 9.06 9.97 -13.18
C ALA A 24 10.01 9.91 -14.39
N GLY A 25 10.06 8.79 -15.12
CA GLY A 25 10.94 8.62 -16.29
C GLY A 25 12.44 8.62 -15.97
N THR A 26 12.81 8.56 -14.69
CA THR A 26 14.20 8.49 -14.19
C THR A 26 14.74 7.06 -14.18
N SER A 27 13.92 6.08 -14.57
CA SER A 27 14.30 4.67 -14.56
C SER A 27 15.58 4.40 -15.36
N THR A 28 16.43 3.51 -14.86
CA THR A 28 17.69 3.07 -15.50
C THR A 28 17.46 2.21 -16.75
N ARG A 29 16.22 2.06 -17.23
CA ARG A 29 15.87 1.28 -18.41
C ARG A 29 16.15 2.11 -19.68
N PRO A 30 16.84 1.56 -20.70
CA PRO A 30 17.11 2.31 -21.93
C PRO A 30 15.79 2.63 -22.67
N ARG A 31 15.65 3.87 -23.14
CA ARG A 31 14.46 4.37 -23.87
C ARG A 31 14.10 3.56 -25.12
N THR A 32 15.03 2.77 -25.65
CA THR A 32 14.84 1.88 -26.81
C THR A 32 14.14 0.57 -26.46
N PHE A 33 14.08 0.20 -25.18
CA PHE A 33 13.38 -1.00 -24.69
C PHE A 33 11.96 -0.64 -24.22
N LYS A 34 11.20 0.07 -25.06
CA LYS A 34 9.74 0.13 -24.91
C LYS A 34 9.20 -1.27 -25.14
N GLN A 35 8.78 -1.93 -24.07
CA GLN A 35 7.95 -3.13 -24.21
C GLN A 35 6.71 -2.72 -25.00
N LYS A 36 6.41 -3.43 -26.09
CA LYS A 36 5.06 -3.40 -26.66
C LYS A 36 4.16 -3.88 -25.52
N GLU A 37 3.43 -2.96 -24.90
CA GLU A 37 2.42 -3.25 -23.91
C GLU A 37 1.45 -4.24 -24.54
N ALA A 38 1.32 -5.41 -23.93
CA ALA A 38 0.14 -6.22 -24.12
C ALA A 38 -0.98 -5.39 -23.49
N GLU A 39 -1.84 -4.83 -24.33
CA GLU A 39 -3.02 -4.05 -24.00
C GLU A 39 -3.78 -4.69 -22.83
N HIS A 40 -3.63 -4.11 -21.64
CA HIS A 40 -4.68 -4.15 -20.63
C HIS A 40 -5.35 -2.78 -20.73
N GLU A 41 -6.44 -2.77 -21.47
CA GLU A 41 -7.38 -1.68 -21.71
C GLU A 41 -7.85 -1.09 -20.37
N GLU A 42 -7.18 -0.04 -19.90
CA GLU A 42 -7.78 0.98 -19.03
C GLU A 42 -7.52 2.33 -19.68
N GLU A 43 -8.55 2.83 -20.36
CA GLU A 43 -8.58 4.16 -20.95
C GLU A 43 -8.48 5.22 -19.85
N VAL A 44 -7.31 5.84 -19.69
CA VAL A 44 -7.15 7.11 -19.00
C VAL A 44 -6.75 8.16 -20.04
N SER A 45 -7.64 9.11 -20.23
CA SER A 45 -7.48 10.30 -21.05
C SER A 45 -6.25 11.11 -20.64
N GLU A 46 -5.31 11.33 -21.56
CA GLU A 46 -4.44 12.51 -21.54
C GLU A 46 -4.33 13.10 -22.95
N GLU A 47 -5.17 14.11 -23.17
CA GLU A 47 -4.92 15.37 -23.88
C GLU A 47 -3.52 15.50 -24.53
N ALA A 48 -3.41 15.07 -25.79
CA ALA A 48 -2.36 15.53 -26.69
C ALA A 48 -2.89 16.77 -27.45
N SER A 49 -2.61 17.95 -26.90
CA SER A 49 -2.71 19.24 -27.59
C SER A 49 -1.70 19.28 -28.75
N GLY A 50 -2.22 19.05 -29.95
CA GLY A 50 -1.55 19.21 -31.24
C GLY A 50 -2.47 19.97 -32.18
N ASP A 51 -2.52 21.28 -32.00
CA ASP A 51 -3.23 22.25 -32.84
C ASP A 51 -2.38 22.54 -34.10
N GLU A 52 -2.80 22.00 -35.25
CA GLU A 52 -2.39 22.41 -36.61
C GLU A 52 -3.28 21.62 -37.59
N SER A 53 -4.46 22.16 -37.95
CA SER A 53 -5.06 21.97 -39.28
C SER A 53 -6.26 22.90 -39.45
N GLU A 54 -6.06 23.98 -40.19
CA GLU A 54 -7.13 24.71 -40.88
C GLU A 54 -7.95 23.71 -41.72
N GLU A 55 -9.23 23.54 -41.40
CA GLU A 55 -10.19 22.98 -42.35
C GLU A 55 -11.50 23.77 -42.25
N GLU A 56 -11.71 24.57 -43.28
CA GLU A 56 -12.89 25.35 -43.56
C GLU A 56 -14.09 24.40 -43.78
N SER A 57 -14.84 24.08 -42.72
CA SER A 57 -16.03 23.22 -42.80
C SER A 57 -17.28 24.04 -42.58
N GLN A 58 -17.65 24.72 -43.65
CA GLN A 58 -18.95 25.31 -43.96
C GLN A 58 -20.13 24.61 -43.26
N ASP A 59 -20.97 25.41 -42.58
CA ASP A 59 -22.29 25.04 -42.07
C ASP A 59 -23.16 24.41 -43.18
N GLU A 60 -22.96 23.13 -43.44
CA GLU A 60 -23.86 22.30 -44.24
C GLU A 60 -24.95 21.80 -43.29
N THR A 61 -25.85 22.71 -42.91
CA THR A 61 -27.25 22.38 -43.15
C THR A 61 -27.28 22.03 -44.63
N THR A 62 -27.20 20.74 -44.98
CA THR A 62 -27.31 20.30 -46.37
C THR A 62 -28.71 20.67 -46.79
N LYS A 63 -28.88 21.93 -47.20
CA LYS A 63 -30.04 22.45 -47.90
C LYS A 63 -29.96 21.72 -49.22
N THR A 64 -30.49 20.50 -49.24
CA THR A 64 -30.63 19.68 -50.43
C THR A 64 -31.29 20.59 -51.45
N LYS A 65 -30.58 20.86 -52.54
CA LYS A 65 -30.94 21.91 -53.49
C LYS A 65 -32.35 21.64 -54.01
N GLY A 66 -33.25 22.61 -53.84
CA GLY A 66 -34.62 22.55 -54.36
C GLY A 66 -35.62 21.81 -53.48
N ILE A 67 -36.60 21.17 -54.11
CA ILE A 67 -37.82 20.62 -53.47
C ILE A 67 -37.52 19.35 -52.65
N GLN A 68 -36.34 18.76 -52.80
CA GLN A 68 -35.92 17.53 -52.12
C GLN A 68 -35.91 17.65 -50.58
N GLY A 69 -35.71 18.85 -50.04
CA GLY A 69 -35.75 19.08 -48.59
C GLY A 69 -37.16 19.16 -48.01
N VAL A 70 -38.18 19.31 -48.86
CA VAL A 70 -39.60 19.39 -48.48
C VAL A 70 -40.30 18.03 -48.59
N ILE A 71 -39.73 17.11 -49.36
CA ILE A 71 -40.31 15.77 -49.59
C ILE A 71 -39.76 14.82 -48.53
N GLU A 72 -40.66 14.29 -47.69
CA GLU A 72 -40.35 13.26 -46.72
C GLU A 72 -40.04 11.93 -47.44
N ILE A 73 -38.78 11.49 -47.38
CA ILE A 73 -38.36 10.22 -48.01
C ILE A 73 -38.77 9.06 -47.09
N GLU A 74 -39.95 8.49 -47.32
CA GLU A 74 -40.42 7.27 -46.64
C GLU A 74 -39.81 5.99 -47.25
N ASN A 75 -38.48 5.93 -47.38
CA ASN A 75 -37.82 4.72 -47.84
C ASN A 75 -37.58 3.76 -46.66
N PRO A 76 -38.25 2.60 -46.59
CA PRO A 76 -38.12 1.66 -45.47
C PRO A 76 -36.71 1.04 -45.37
N ASN A 77 -35.90 1.10 -46.43
CA ASN A 77 -34.52 0.64 -46.46
C ASN A 77 -33.51 1.79 -46.33
N LEU A 78 -33.94 3.01 -45.99
CA LEU A 78 -33.02 4.12 -45.78
C LEU A 78 -32.14 3.82 -44.57
N VAL A 79 -30.86 3.56 -44.82
CA VAL A 79 -29.87 3.29 -43.78
C VAL A 79 -29.71 4.54 -42.93
N LYS A 80 -30.26 4.52 -41.71
CA LYS A 80 -30.09 5.60 -40.74
C LYS A 80 -28.62 5.72 -40.35
N PRO A 81 -28.08 6.94 -40.20
CA PRO A 81 -26.70 7.13 -39.77
C PRO A 81 -26.49 6.51 -38.38
N LYS A 82 -25.41 5.73 -38.22
CA LYS A 82 -25.06 5.05 -36.95
C LYS A 82 -24.44 6.00 -35.92
N ASN A 83 -24.03 7.19 -36.33
CA ASN A 83 -23.39 8.18 -35.48
C ASN A 83 -24.43 9.20 -35.02
N LEU A 84 -25.03 8.95 -33.86
CA LEU A 84 -25.92 9.92 -33.19
C LEU A 84 -25.08 10.88 -32.35
N LYS A 85 -25.45 12.16 -32.35
CA LYS A 85 -24.80 13.17 -31.52
C LYS A 85 -25.21 12.97 -30.06
N ALA A 86 -24.31 13.27 -29.12
CA ALA A 86 -24.55 13.09 -27.68
C ALA A 86 -25.81 13.81 -27.14
N ARG A 87 -26.32 14.82 -27.84
CA ARG A 87 -27.54 15.56 -27.48
C ARG A 87 -28.83 14.80 -27.79
N ASP A 88 -28.79 13.84 -28.70
CA ASP A 88 -29.97 13.06 -29.16
C ASP A 88 -30.04 11.68 -28.47
N LEU A 89 -29.18 11.44 -27.46
CA LEU A 89 -29.18 10.20 -26.68
C LEU A 89 -30.26 10.27 -25.59
N ASP A 90 -31.32 9.48 -25.75
CA ASP A 90 -32.35 9.28 -24.73
C ASP A 90 -31.78 8.50 -23.52
N VAL A 91 -31.39 9.21 -22.47
CA VAL A 91 -30.86 8.65 -21.21
C VAL A 91 -31.89 7.76 -20.47
N GLY A 92 -33.16 7.84 -20.84
CA GLY A 92 -34.26 7.04 -20.25
C GLY A 92 -34.44 5.65 -20.87
N LYS A 93 -33.77 5.33 -21.99
CA LYS A 93 -33.80 3.99 -22.56
C LYS A 93 -32.76 3.14 -21.83
N ILE A 94 -33.23 2.26 -20.95
CA ILE A 94 -32.40 1.22 -20.33
C ILE A 94 -31.89 0.37 -21.49
N THR A 95 -30.64 0.60 -21.91
CA THR A 95 -29.95 -0.29 -22.83
C THR A 95 -29.83 -1.60 -22.08
N GLU A 96 -30.62 -2.58 -22.49
CA GLU A 96 -30.51 -3.92 -21.99
C GLU A 96 -29.11 -4.43 -22.35
N LEU A 97 -28.20 -4.35 -21.38
CA LEU A 97 -26.83 -4.81 -21.52
C LEU A 97 -26.83 -6.18 -22.20
N SER A 98 -25.96 -6.33 -23.20
CA SER A 98 -25.82 -7.57 -23.94
C SER A 98 -25.59 -8.72 -22.96
N ARG A 99 -26.04 -9.93 -23.28
CA ARG A 99 -25.85 -11.11 -22.40
C ARG A 99 -24.39 -11.24 -21.94
N ARG A 100 -23.44 -10.93 -22.83
CA ARG A 100 -22.01 -10.90 -22.55
C ARG A 100 -21.64 -9.86 -21.48
N GLU A 101 -22.12 -8.63 -21.64
CA GLU A 101 -21.85 -7.53 -20.72
C GLU A 101 -22.44 -7.80 -19.33
N ARG A 102 -23.62 -8.44 -19.25
CA ARG A 102 -24.22 -8.84 -17.96
C ARG A 102 -23.35 -9.86 -17.23
N GLU A 103 -22.89 -10.89 -17.93
CA GLU A 103 -22.01 -11.92 -17.36
C GLU A 103 -20.65 -11.34 -16.93
N GLU A 104 -20.09 -10.41 -17.70
CA GLU A 104 -18.83 -9.73 -17.36
C GLU A 104 -18.98 -8.85 -16.11
N ILE A 105 -20.05 -8.08 -16.01
CA ILE A 105 -20.33 -7.24 -14.82
C ILE A 105 -20.63 -8.11 -13.60
N GLU A 106 -21.35 -9.22 -13.76
CA GLU A 106 -21.58 -10.16 -12.66
C GLU A 106 -20.29 -10.82 -12.20
N LYS A 107 -19.39 -11.17 -13.12
CA LYS A 107 -18.07 -11.71 -12.80
C LYS A 107 -17.21 -10.69 -12.05
N GLN A 108 -17.22 -9.42 -12.50
CA GLN A 108 -16.53 -8.32 -11.80
C GLN A 108 -17.10 -8.13 -10.39
N ARG A 109 -18.43 -8.02 -10.26
CA ARG A 109 -19.11 -7.88 -8.96
C ARG A 109 -18.85 -9.07 -8.03
N ALA A 110 -18.79 -10.29 -8.56
CA ALA A 110 -18.47 -11.49 -7.78
C ALA A 110 -17.01 -11.45 -7.29
N HIS A 111 -16.08 -11.04 -8.13
CA HIS A 111 -14.68 -10.85 -7.76
C HIS A 111 -14.52 -9.76 -6.70
N GLU A 112 -15.13 -8.59 -6.89
CA GLU A 112 -15.15 -7.50 -5.91
C GLU A 112 -15.73 -7.95 -4.57
N ARG A 113 -16.84 -8.70 -4.59
CA ARG A 113 -17.44 -9.25 -3.39
C ARG A 113 -16.49 -10.21 -2.69
N TYR A 114 -15.80 -11.07 -3.44
CA TYR A 114 -14.81 -11.99 -2.88
C TYR A 114 -13.65 -11.22 -2.23
N MET A 115 -13.09 -10.23 -2.92
CA MET A 115 -12.04 -9.36 -2.40
C MET A 115 -12.49 -8.64 -1.13
N ARG A 116 -13.69 -8.05 -1.16
CA ARG A 116 -14.28 -7.39 0.01
C ARG A 116 -14.50 -8.33 1.19
N LEU A 117 -14.89 -9.59 0.95
CA LEU A 117 -15.03 -10.60 2.00
C LEU A 117 -13.68 -11.03 2.56
N GLN A 118 -12.64 -11.10 1.72
CA GLN A 118 -11.26 -11.39 2.15
C GLN A 118 -10.73 -10.27 3.04
N GLU A 119 -10.89 -9.01 2.63
CA GLU A 119 -10.53 -7.82 3.42
C GLU A 119 -11.26 -7.77 4.75
N GLN A 120 -12.55 -8.13 4.76
CA GLN A 120 -13.35 -8.24 5.98
C GLN A 120 -12.94 -9.42 6.88
N GLY A 121 -12.02 -10.28 6.45
CA GLY A 121 -11.62 -11.45 7.22
C GLY A 121 -12.69 -12.54 7.28
N LYS A 122 -13.69 -12.52 6.38
CA LYS A 122 -14.82 -13.45 6.42
C LYS A 122 -14.55 -14.76 5.70
N THR A 123 -13.61 -14.79 4.75
CA THR A 123 -13.16 -16.01 4.09
C THR A 123 -12.35 -16.88 5.06
N GLU A 124 -12.38 -18.20 4.88
CA GLU A 124 -11.66 -19.12 5.77
C GLU A 124 -10.15 -18.88 5.77
N GLN A 125 -9.59 -18.47 4.62
CA GLN A 125 -8.18 -18.11 4.50
C GLN A 125 -7.86 -16.87 5.33
N ALA A 126 -8.64 -15.80 5.20
CA ALA A 126 -8.40 -14.58 5.95
C ALA A 126 -8.62 -14.76 7.45
N ARG A 127 -9.57 -15.62 7.87
CA ARG A 127 -9.73 -16.01 9.28
C ARG A 127 -8.47 -16.67 9.84
N LYS A 128 -7.92 -17.66 9.12
CA LYS A 128 -6.67 -18.34 9.52
C LYS A 128 -5.49 -17.36 9.59
N ASP A 129 -5.40 -16.43 8.65
CA ASP A 129 -4.34 -15.42 8.65
C ASP A 129 -4.49 -14.45 9.83
N LEU A 130 -5.71 -14.01 10.14
CA LEU A 130 -5.99 -13.17 11.31
C LEU A 130 -5.69 -13.92 12.62
N GLU A 131 -6.08 -15.19 12.72
CA GLU A 131 -5.77 -16.05 13.87
C GLU A 131 -4.26 -16.21 14.05
N ARG A 132 -3.53 -16.48 12.96
CA ARG A 132 -2.07 -16.55 12.97
C ARG A 132 -1.44 -15.23 13.43
N LEU A 133 -1.93 -14.10 12.94
CA LEU A 133 -1.45 -12.78 13.36
C LEU A 133 -1.79 -12.50 14.83
N ALA A 134 -2.96 -12.93 15.32
CA ALA A 134 -3.35 -12.80 16.72
C ALA A 134 -2.41 -13.60 17.63
N LEU A 135 -2.08 -14.85 17.27
CA LEU A 135 -1.11 -15.66 18.01
C LEU A 135 0.27 -14.98 18.09
N ILE A 136 0.76 -14.41 16.98
CA ILE A 136 2.03 -13.67 16.98
C ILE A 136 1.95 -12.43 17.88
N ARG A 137 0.83 -11.70 17.85
CA ARG A 137 0.63 -10.55 18.75
C ARG A 137 0.61 -10.98 20.22
N GLN A 138 -0.03 -12.09 20.54
CA GLN A 138 -0.03 -12.67 21.89
C GLN A 138 1.38 -13.04 22.33
N GLN A 139 2.11 -13.82 21.53
CA GLN A 139 3.50 -14.20 21.84
C GLN A 139 4.40 -12.98 22.05
N ARG A 140 4.27 -11.95 21.21
CA ARG A 140 5.03 -10.69 21.40
C ARG A 140 4.65 -9.95 22.68
N ALA A 141 3.36 -9.92 23.02
CA ALA A 141 2.89 -9.29 24.24
C ALA A 141 3.34 -10.06 25.49
N GLU A 142 3.28 -11.39 25.45
CA GLU A 142 3.79 -12.28 26.50
C GLU A 142 5.31 -12.12 26.66
N ASP A 143 6.08 -12.15 25.58
CA ASP A 143 7.52 -11.91 25.62
C ASP A 143 7.87 -10.52 26.15
N ALA A 144 7.07 -9.50 25.84
CA ALA A 144 7.27 -8.15 26.37
C ALA A 144 6.99 -8.11 27.88
N LYS A 145 5.88 -8.70 28.32
CA LYS A 145 5.54 -8.82 29.74
C LYS A 145 6.58 -9.62 30.53
N MET A 146 7.01 -10.77 30.02
CA MET A 146 8.06 -11.58 30.64
C MET A 146 9.37 -10.80 30.76
N ARG A 147 9.74 -10.00 29.74
CA ARG A 147 10.93 -9.13 29.83
C ARG A 147 10.76 -8.00 30.85
N GLU A 148 9.58 -7.42 31.00
CA GLU A 148 9.30 -6.36 31.98
C GLU A 148 9.29 -6.91 33.41
N GLU A 149 8.69 -8.08 33.63
CA GLU A 149 8.69 -8.81 34.90
C GLU A 149 10.11 -9.23 35.29
N GLU A 150 10.91 -9.75 34.35
CA GLU A 150 12.32 -10.06 34.63
C GLU A 150 13.16 -8.83 34.93
N LYS A 151 12.92 -7.70 34.24
CA LYS A 151 13.65 -6.45 34.49
C LYS A 151 13.28 -5.88 35.86
N SER A 152 11.99 -5.82 36.18
CA SER A 152 11.52 -5.34 37.49
C SER A 152 11.99 -6.24 38.63
N ALA A 153 11.98 -7.57 38.48
CA ALA A 153 12.54 -8.49 39.48
C ALA A 153 14.07 -8.33 39.63
N LYS A 154 14.80 -8.12 38.52
CA LYS A 154 16.25 -7.84 38.57
C LYS A 154 16.54 -6.49 39.22
N GLU A 155 15.70 -5.48 39.01
CA GLU A 155 15.81 -4.16 39.63
C GLU A 155 15.48 -4.20 41.12
N GLN A 156 14.43 -4.93 41.52
CA GLN A 156 14.10 -5.17 42.93
C GLN A 156 15.26 -5.88 43.64
N LYS A 157 15.79 -6.97 43.07
CA LYS A 157 16.97 -7.67 43.63
C LYS A 157 18.21 -6.78 43.70
N LYS A 158 18.46 -5.93 42.70
CA LYS A 158 19.57 -4.96 42.74
C LYS A 158 19.33 -3.85 43.77
N ALA A 159 18.10 -3.40 43.94
CA ALA A 159 17.74 -2.38 44.92
C ALA A 159 17.83 -2.94 46.35
N GLU A 160 17.38 -4.18 46.58
CA GLU A 160 17.56 -4.92 47.83
C GLU A 160 19.04 -5.13 48.13
N ALA A 161 19.84 -5.61 47.18
CA ALA A 161 21.29 -5.77 47.35
C ALA A 161 22.00 -4.44 47.64
N ARG A 162 21.57 -3.32 47.01
CA ARG A 162 22.11 -1.98 47.32
C ARG A 162 21.69 -1.49 48.70
N LYS A 163 20.46 -1.78 49.14
CA LYS A 163 19.99 -1.47 50.50
C LYS A 163 20.74 -2.27 51.56
N GLU A 164 20.96 -3.57 51.32
CA GLU A 164 21.75 -4.43 52.21
C GLU A 164 23.22 -4.01 52.27
N PHE A 165 23.83 -3.68 51.12
CA PHE A 165 25.22 -3.20 51.07
C PHE A 165 25.37 -1.82 51.77
N GLY A 166 24.44 -0.89 51.53
CA GLY A 166 24.44 0.41 52.21
C GLY A 166 24.15 0.34 53.71
N ALA A 167 23.31 -0.62 54.14
CA ALA A 167 23.07 -0.87 55.56
C ALA A 167 24.28 -1.51 56.27
N ALA A 168 25.02 -2.40 55.58
CA ALA A 168 26.28 -2.95 56.08
C ALA A 168 27.39 -1.90 56.18
N GLU A 169 27.42 -0.93 55.26
CA GLU A 169 28.36 0.20 55.30
C GLU A 169 28.02 1.17 56.45
N ALA A 170 26.73 1.48 56.67
CA ALA A 170 26.28 2.33 57.79
C ALA A 170 26.49 1.67 59.17
N GLY A 171 26.38 0.34 59.26
CA GLY A 171 26.66 -0.42 60.48
C GLY A 171 28.13 -0.42 60.89
N ASN A 172 29.07 -0.17 59.96
CA ASN A 172 30.51 -0.16 60.24
C ASN A 172 31.06 1.23 60.62
N VAL A 173 30.23 2.28 60.61
CA VAL A 173 30.65 3.67 60.87
C VAL A 173 30.22 4.17 62.27
N LEU A 174 29.44 3.39 63.04
CA LEU A 174 28.93 3.81 64.35
C LEU A 174 29.55 3.03 65.52
N ALA A 175 30.83 3.25 65.80
CA ALA A 175 31.42 3.01 67.12
C ALA A 175 32.19 4.26 67.58
N PRO A 176 31.59 5.14 68.42
CA PRO A 176 32.34 6.22 69.06
C PRO A 176 33.04 5.69 70.32
N GLU A 177 34.34 5.44 70.26
CA GLU A 177 35.17 5.30 71.47
C GLU A 177 35.34 6.68 72.14
N ALA A 178 34.34 7.07 72.91
CA ALA A 178 34.52 8.10 73.94
C ALA A 178 35.11 7.44 75.18
N ASN A 179 36.39 7.67 75.46
CA ASN A 179 36.94 7.68 76.82
C ASN A 179 38.20 8.53 76.88
N GLY A 180 38.02 9.78 77.30
CA GLY A 180 39.12 10.62 77.72
C GLY A 180 39.79 10.03 78.97
N LYS A 181 41.11 9.88 78.92
CA LYS A 181 41.99 9.93 80.09
C LYS A 181 43.35 10.47 79.66
N MET A 182 43.54 11.74 79.99
CA MET A 182 44.86 12.34 80.17
C MET A 182 45.64 11.52 81.20
N ILE A 183 46.80 10.97 80.83
CA ILE A 183 47.92 10.74 81.76
C ILE A 183 49.22 11.09 81.03
N VAL A 184 49.83 12.17 81.51
CA VAL A 184 51.23 12.56 81.32
C VAL A 184 52.10 11.72 82.25
N VAL A 185 53.11 11.02 81.72
CA VAL A 185 54.36 10.59 82.39
C VAL A 185 55.33 10.29 81.22
N VAL A 186 56.35 11.09 80.85
CA VAL A 186 57.58 11.53 81.54
C VAL A 186 58.36 10.38 82.18
N GLN A 187 59.10 9.59 81.39
CA GLN A 187 60.58 9.57 81.32
C GLN A 187 61.04 8.54 80.30
#